data_AF-A0AAW1NIX7-F1
#
_entry.id   AF-A0AAW1NIX7-F1
#
_cell.length_a   1.000
_cell.length_b   1.000
_cell.length_c   1.000
_cell.angle_alpha   90.00
_cell.angle_beta   90.00
_cell.angle_gamma   90.00
#
_symmetry.space_group_name_H-M   'P 1'
#
loop_
_entity.id
_entity.type
_entity.pdbx_description
1 polymer ?
#
loop_
_entity_poly.entity_id
_entity_poly.type
_entity_poly.pdbx_seq_one_letter_code
_entity_poly.pdbx_strand_id
1 'polypeptide(L)'
;MQRLGIQQHGARTAKTPKGVTEPKLNPEVPPGTFGFVDNAERLNSRAAMIGFFALIILEAILGKGLLETLGLGIGGGLGFEL
;
A
#
# COMPACT_ATOMS: atom_id res chain seq x y z
N MET A 1 -19.85 -12.53 2.49
CA MET A 1 -20.30 -11.52 3.48
C MET A 1 -19.56 -11.71 4.79
N GLN A 2 -18.30 -11.30 4.88
CA GLN A 2 -17.58 -11.21 6.15
C GLN A 2 -16.29 -10.46 5.87
N ARG A 3 -16.22 -9.22 6.37
CA ARG A 3 -15.10 -8.55 7.05
C ARG A 3 -15.51 -7.09 7.25
N LEU A 4 -16.38 -6.84 8.25
CA LEU A 4 -16.30 -5.60 9.02
C LEU A 4 -15.00 -5.66 9.84
N GLY A 5 -13.88 -5.55 9.13
CA GLY A 5 -12.57 -5.39 9.69
C GLY A 5 -12.18 -3.95 9.47
N ILE A 6 -12.89 -3.03 10.13
CA ILE A 6 -12.22 -1.80 10.57
C ILE A 6 -11.03 -2.34 11.36
N GLN A 7 -9.83 -2.04 10.89
CA GLN A 7 -8.59 -2.40 11.56
C GLN A 7 -8.66 -1.76 12.93
N GLN A 8 -9.13 -2.53 13.90
CA GLN A 8 -8.75 -2.31 15.25
C GLN A 8 -7.24 -2.47 15.22
N HIS A 9 -6.52 -1.35 15.17
CA HIS A 9 -5.36 -1.18 16.03
C HIS A 9 -5.88 -1.27 17.46
N GLY A 10 -6.38 -2.46 17.81
CA GLY A 10 -6.78 -2.82 19.14
C GLY A 10 -5.56 -2.49 19.96
N ALA A 11 -5.80 -1.68 20.99
CA ALA A 11 -4.92 -1.60 22.13
C ALA A 11 -4.38 -3.01 22.34
N ARG A 12 -3.11 -3.22 21.98
CA ARG A 12 -2.40 -4.48 22.20
C ARG A 12 -2.77 -4.84 23.63
N THR A 13 -3.48 -5.94 23.83
CA THR A 13 -4.05 -6.39 25.10
C THR A 13 -3.03 -6.16 26.22
N ALA A 14 -3.07 -4.98 26.79
CA ALA A 14 -2.29 -4.62 27.95
C ALA A 14 -3.14 -5.19 29.06
N LYS A 15 -2.72 -6.33 29.62
CA LYS A 15 -3.43 -6.94 30.72
C LYS A 15 -3.72 -5.87 31.76
N THR A 16 -4.99 -5.60 31.98
CA THR A 16 -5.45 -4.56 32.88
C THR A 16 -4.87 -4.82 34.28
N PRO A 17 -4.32 -3.82 34.98
CA PRO A 17 -3.85 -4.00 36.35
C PRO A 17 -4.98 -4.50 37.26
N LYS A 18 -4.64 -5.37 38.22
CA LYS A 18 -5.61 -6.03 39.11
C LYS A 18 -6.49 -4.97 39.82
N GLY A 19 -7.81 -5.06 39.61
CA GLY A 19 -8.81 -4.20 40.27
C GLY A 19 -9.56 -3.24 39.35
N VAL A 20 -9.22 -3.18 38.06
CA VAL A 20 -9.96 -2.38 37.07
C VAL A 20 -10.75 -3.30 36.15
N THR A 21 -12.05 -3.07 36.04
CA THR A 21 -12.93 -3.78 35.12
C THR A 21 -12.70 -3.30 33.70
N GLU A 22 -12.57 -4.22 32.75
CA GLU A 22 -12.46 -3.88 31.34
C GLU A 22 -13.71 -3.10 30.87
N PRO A 23 -13.56 -2.08 30.01
CA PRO A 23 -14.69 -1.38 29.41
C PRO A 23 -15.62 -2.37 28.69
N LYS A 24 -16.91 -2.36 29.02
CA LYS A 24 -17.92 -3.25 28.41
C LYS A 24 -18.09 -3.06 26.90
N LEU A 25 -17.70 -1.90 26.38
CA LEU A 25 -17.77 -1.58 24.95
C LEU A 25 -16.41 -1.12 24.46
N ASN A 26 -16.04 -1.67 23.31
CA ASN A 26 -14.90 -1.19 22.54
C ASN A 26 -15.35 0.05 21.77
N PRO A 27 -14.71 1.22 21.93
CA PRO A 27 -15.09 2.42 21.21
C PRO A 27 -14.91 2.21 19.69
N GLU A 28 -15.99 2.40 18.93
CA GLU A 28 -15.94 2.43 17.47
C GLU A 28 -15.28 3.74 17.03
N VAL A 29 -14.00 3.67 16.68
CA VAL A 29 -13.30 4.81 16.08
C VAL A 29 -13.72 4.89 14.61
N PRO A 30 -14.32 6.01 14.16
CA PRO A 30 -14.68 6.17 12.76
C PRO A 30 -13.40 6.13 11.90
N PRO A 31 -13.44 5.47 10.73
CA PRO A 31 -12.28 5.42 9.86
C PRO A 31 -11.88 6.85 9.45
N GLY A 32 -10.58 7.15 9.53
CA GLY A 32 -10.06 8.40 9.00
C GLY A 32 -10.39 8.51 7.51
N THR A 33 -10.87 9.69 7.09
CA THR A 33 -11.27 9.94 5.68
C THR A 33 -10.21 10.69 4.90
N PHE A 34 -9.20 11.27 5.56
CA PHE A 34 -8.22 12.14 4.95
C PHE A 34 -6.79 11.79 5.37
N GLY A 35 -5.85 11.82 4.41
CA GLY A 35 -4.44 11.48 4.60
C GLY A 35 -4.12 10.01 4.36
N PHE A 36 -3.04 9.52 4.97
CA PHE A 36 -2.61 8.12 4.91
C PHE A 36 -3.41 7.29 5.90
N VAL A 37 -4.62 6.93 5.48
CA VAL A 37 -5.55 6.09 6.23
C VAL A 37 -5.52 4.67 5.66
N ASP A 38 -5.81 3.64 6.46
CA ASP A 38 -5.75 2.23 6.05
C ASP A 38 -6.43 1.96 4.69
N ASN A 39 -7.57 2.61 4.44
CA ASN A 39 -8.28 2.46 3.17
C ASN A 39 -7.49 3.04 2.00
N ALA A 40 -6.92 4.24 2.15
CA ALA A 40 -6.12 4.89 1.12
C ALA A 40 -4.84 4.10 0.84
N GLU A 41 -4.16 3.60 1.88
CA GLU A 41 -2.96 2.78 1.72
C GLU A 41 -3.23 1.47 0.98
N ARG A 42 -4.33 0.79 1.33
CA ARG A 42 -4.75 -0.44 0.64
C ARG A 42 -5.09 -0.17 -0.83
N LEU A 43 -5.78 0.92 -1.13
CA LEU A 43 -6.11 1.29 -2.51
C LEU A 43 -4.87 1.63 -3.32
N ASN A 44 -3.96 2.46 -2.78
CA ASN A 44 -2.72 2.83 -3.45
C ASN A 44 -1.83 1.61 -3.71
N SER A 45 -1.70 0.71 -2.74
CA SER A 45 -0.91 -0.51 -2.89
C SER A 45 -1.47 -1.43 -3.99
N ARG A 46 -2.79 -1.58 -4.07
CA ARG A 46 -3.44 -2.39 -5.12
C ARG A 46 -3.24 -1.77 -6.51
N ALA A 47 -3.40 -0.45 -6.61
CA ALA A 47 -3.15 0.28 -7.85
C ALA A 47 -1.67 0.13 -8.28
N ALA A 48 -0.73 0.22 -7.34
CA ALA A 48 0.69 0.04 -7.61
C ALA A 48 1.02 -1.38 -8.11
N MET A 49 0.46 -2.43 -7.48
CA MET A 49 0.66 -3.82 -7.93
C MET A 49 0.14 -4.02 -9.37
N ILE A 50 -1.08 -3.56 -9.65
CA ILE A 50 -1.67 -3.66 -10.99
C ILE A 50 -0.82 -2.87 -12.01
N GLY A 51 -0.41 -1.65 -11.66
CA GLY A 51 0.43 -0.82 -12.51
C GLY A 51 1.76 -1.48 -12.82
N PHE A 52 2.42 -2.08 -11.82
CA PHE A 52 3.70 -2.75 -12.02
C PHE A 52 3.60 -3.97 -12.96
N PHE A 53 2.59 -4.83 -12.78
CA PHE A 53 2.39 -5.95 -13.69
C PHE A 53 1.97 -5.51 -15.10
N ALA A 54 1.15 -4.46 -15.20
CA ALA A 54 0.79 -3.88 -16.48
C ALA A 54 2.03 -3.34 -17.22
N LEU A 55 2.95 -2.70 -16.51
CA LEU A 55 4.22 -2.22 -17.07
C LEU A 55 5.08 -3.37 -17.59
N ILE A 56 5.25 -4.47 -16.83
CA ILE A 56 6.01 -5.63 -17.29
C ILE A 56 5.43 -6.20 -18.59
N ILE A 57 4.10 -6.36 -18.66
CA ILE A 57 3.43 -6.88 -19.85
C ILE A 57 3.59 -5.92 -21.02
N LEU A 58 3.45 -4.62 -20.76
CA LEU A 58 3.60 -3.58 -21.77
C LEU A 58 5.02 -3.54 -22.34
N GLU A 59 6.03 -3.58 -21.48
CA GLU A 59 7.45 -3.64 -21.88
C GLU A 59 7.75 -4.90 -22.69
N ALA A 60 7.17 -6.05 -22.33
CA ALA A 60 7.31 -7.28 -23.11
C ALA A 60 6.69 -7.18 -24.52
N ILE A 61 5.61 -6.42 -24.70
CA ILE A 61 4.97 -6.21 -26.00
C ILE A 61 5.74 -5.18 -26.85
N LEU A 62 6.16 -4.08 -26.25
CA LEU A 62 6.83 -2.99 -26.98
C LEU A 62 8.32 -3.23 -27.20
N GLY A 63 8.96 -4.08 -26.40
CA GLY A 63 10.40 -4.35 -26.47
C GLY A 63 11.29 -3.17 -26.05
N LYS A 64 10.71 -2.15 -25.43
CA LYS A 64 11.39 -0.95 -24.92
C LYS A 64 10.90 -0.64 -23.51
N GLY A 65 11.78 -0.13 -22.67
CA GLY A 65 11.46 0.21 -21.28
C GLY A 65 10.49 1.38 -21.15
N LEU A 66 9.81 1.50 -20.01
CA LEU A 66 8.84 2.57 -19.74
C LEU A 66 9.42 3.97 -20.03
N LEU A 67 10.64 4.24 -19.57
CA LEU A 67 11.23 5.56 -19.74
C LEU A 67 11.46 5.92 -21.23
N GLU A 68 11.84 4.95 -22.05
CA GLU A 68 11.96 5.13 -23.51
C GLU A 68 10.60 5.32 -24.17
N THR A 69 9.55 4.64 -23.67
CA THR A 69 8.18 4.86 -24.16
C THR A 69 7.66 6.26 -23.86
N LEU A 70 8.12 6.88 -22.77
CA LEU A 70 7.82 8.26 -22.40
C LEU A 70 8.68 9.28 -23.17
N GLY A 71 9.55 8.84 -24.08
CA GLY A 71 10.42 9.71 -24.86
C GLY A 71 11.60 10.28 -24.07
N LEU A 72 11.87 9.75 -22.87
CA LEU A 72 13.08 10.08 -22.13
C LEU A 72 14.24 9.28 -22.75
N GLY A 73 15.34 9.95 -23.06
CA GLY A 73 16.55 9.28 -23.52
C GLY A 73 17.24 8.57 -22.34
N ILE A 74 17.40 7.25 -22.45
CA ILE A 74 18.19 6.41 -21.54
C ILE A 74 19.32 5.77 -22.35
N GLY A 75 20.45 5.44 -21.73
CA GLY A 75 21.59 4.81 -22.42
C GLY A 75 22.86 5.67 -22.51
N GLY A 76 22.89 6.85 -21.89
CA GLY A 76 24.11 7.64 -21.71
C GLY A 76 25.01 7.10 -20.57
N GLY A 77 25.28 5.79 -20.57
CA GLY A 77 26.05 5.13 -19.52
C GLY A 77 27.49 5.66 -19.37
N LEU A 78 28.19 5.23 -18.32
CA LEU A 78 29.54 5.72 -17.98
C LEU A 78 30.67 5.27 -18.95
N GLY A 79 30.33 4.66 -20.10
CA GLY A 79 31.30 4.30 -21.13
C GLY A 79 32.29 3.20 -20.75
N PHE A 80 31.99 2.37 -19.75
CA PHE A 80 32.86 1.26 -19.31
C PHE A 80 32.58 -0.07 -20.02
N GLU A 81 31.98 -0.04 -21.20
CA GLU A 81 31.83 -1.21 -22.05
C GLU A 81 33.10 -1.35 -22.92
N LEU A 82 33.83 -2.45 -22.74
CA LEU A 82 34.96 -2.90 -23.57
C LEU A 82 34.45 -3.55 -24.86
#